data_AF-A0AAD6GLF2-F1
#
_entry.id   AF-A0AAD6GLF2-F1
#
_cell.length_a   1.000
_cell.length_b   1.000
_cell.length_c   1.000
_cell.angle_alpha   90.00
_cell.angle_beta   90.00
_cell.angle_gamma   90.00
#
_symmetry.space_group_name_H-M   'P 1'
#
loop_
_entity.id
_entity.type
_entity.pdbx_description
1 polymer ?
#
loop_
_entity_poly.entity_id
_entity_poly.type
_entity_poly.pdbx_seq_one_letter_code
_entity_poly.pdbx_strand_id
1 'polypeptide(L)'
;MSESTIRPADSWESKELDLHKRPWQYLGYPAFCEWSASDNDFFVLRRFKVLNARVLLRMQDSISQLEEELAAIDSENSQSGISPVNNGSFRHDTVTRREEILAEAQSKLKDYKAIFRAESSYVTVVDDLIRFVEEKKSPLLKKMERYSSITRSLFFKKSIVSLFLLVSFIMKSVNIENFHADHKG
;
A
#
# COMPACT_ATOMS: atom_id res chain seq x y z
N MET A 1 35.05 53.47 24.72
CA MET A 1 34.31 52.48 23.92
C MET A 1 35.12 51.20 23.96
N SER A 2 34.76 50.27 24.85
CA SER A 2 35.46 48.99 25.00
C SER A 2 34.71 47.93 24.20
N GLU A 3 35.26 47.60 23.05
CA GLU A 3 34.78 46.54 22.17
C GLU A 3 35.05 45.19 22.83
N SER A 4 34.01 44.60 23.43
CA SER A 4 34.07 43.29 24.07
C SER A 4 34.27 42.23 22.98
N THR A 5 35.53 41.85 22.76
CA THR A 5 35.90 40.71 21.93
C THR A 5 35.40 39.44 22.63
N ILE A 6 34.24 38.93 22.22
CA ILE A 6 33.72 37.65 22.70
C ILE A 6 34.71 36.58 22.23
N ARG A 7 35.29 35.83 23.17
CA ARG A 7 36.21 34.75 22.81
C ARG A 7 35.39 33.64 22.14
N PRO A 8 35.87 33.01 21.05
CA PRO A 8 35.16 31.93 20.37
C PRO A 8 34.82 30.74 21.27
N ALA A 9 35.54 30.60 22.40
CA ALA A 9 35.31 29.54 23.38
C ALA A 9 34.05 29.76 24.23
N ASP A 10 33.63 31.00 24.48
CA ASP A 10 32.47 31.31 25.33
C ASP A 10 31.13 30.98 24.62
N SER A 11 31.20 30.78 23.29
CA SER A 11 30.05 30.56 22.40
C SER A 11 29.44 29.17 22.52
N TRP A 12 30.22 28.11 22.68
CA TRP A 12 29.70 26.73 22.75
C TRP A 12 29.27 26.36 24.17
N GLU A 13 29.98 26.87 25.19
CA GLU A 13 29.68 26.66 26.60
C GLU A 13 28.35 27.34 27.00
N SER A 14 28.08 28.52 26.44
CA SER A 14 26.76 29.18 26.54
C SER A 14 25.65 28.38 25.85
N LYS A 15 25.98 27.68 24.75
CA LYS A 15 25.02 26.91 23.95
C LYS A 15 24.66 25.59 24.62
N GLU A 16 25.61 24.92 25.28
CA GLU A 16 25.34 23.73 26.10
C GLU A 16 24.52 24.07 27.34
N LEU A 17 24.84 25.16 28.04
CA LEU A 17 24.04 25.64 29.16
C LEU A 17 22.61 25.98 28.75
N ASP A 18 22.42 26.52 27.55
CA ASP A 18 21.10 26.84 27.00
C ASP A 18 20.36 25.57 26.51
N LEU A 19 21.08 24.61 25.95
CA LEU A 19 20.59 23.28 25.58
C LEU A 19 20.01 22.55 26.79
N HIS A 20 20.69 22.61 27.94
CA HIS A 20 20.21 21.99 29.18
C HIS A 20 18.98 22.70 29.78
N LYS A 21 18.89 24.02 29.61
CA LYS A 21 17.74 24.80 30.12
C LYS A 21 16.50 24.64 29.24
N ARG A 22 16.69 24.47 27.92
CA ARG A 22 15.61 24.42 26.92
C ARG A 22 15.81 23.30 25.92
N PRO A 23 15.86 22.02 26.37
CA PRO A 23 16.14 20.91 25.47
C PRO A 23 15.11 20.80 24.35
N TRP A 24 13.83 21.07 24.58
CA TRP A 24 12.79 21.02 23.53
C TRP A 24 13.02 21.96 22.34
N GLN A 25 13.83 23.01 22.52
CA GLN A 25 14.15 23.96 21.45
C GLN A 25 15.22 23.43 20.49
N TYR A 26 16.07 22.50 20.95
CA TYR A 26 17.27 22.05 20.23
C TYR A 26 17.35 20.51 20.06
N LEU A 27 16.77 19.77 20.99
CA LEU A 27 16.65 18.32 21.05
C LEU A 27 15.17 17.98 20.88
N GLY A 28 14.82 17.48 19.69
CA GLY A 28 13.45 17.20 19.30
C GLY A 28 13.41 16.65 17.89
N TYR A 29 12.39 17.04 17.12
CA TYR A 29 12.22 16.59 15.74
C TYR A 29 13.45 16.88 14.85
N PRO A 30 14.10 18.06 14.90
CA PRO A 30 15.29 18.32 14.08
C PRO A 30 16.45 17.36 14.38
N ALA A 31 16.79 17.18 15.65
CA ALA A 31 17.86 16.26 16.06
C ALA A 31 17.52 14.79 15.74
N PHE A 32 16.25 14.39 15.86
CA PHE A 32 15.79 13.06 15.44
C PHE A 32 15.91 12.86 13.93
N CYS A 33 15.57 13.86 13.12
CA CYS A 33 15.75 13.82 11.67
C CYS A 33 17.23 13.71 11.29
N GLU A 34 18.11 14.51 11.90
CA GLU A 34 19.55 14.45 11.67
C GLU A 34 20.14 13.10 12.07
N TRP A 35 19.75 12.58 13.23
CA TRP A 35 20.15 11.25 13.69
C TRP A 35 19.63 10.14 12.77
N SER A 36 18.35 10.17 12.39
CA SER A 36 17.76 9.14 11.52
C SER A 36 18.28 9.19 10.07
N ALA A 37 18.81 10.33 9.63
CA ALA A 37 19.49 10.50 8.35
C ALA A 37 20.99 10.18 8.42
N SER A 38 21.58 10.03 9.61
CA SER A 38 23.01 9.77 9.77
C SER A 38 23.44 8.37 9.30
N ASP A 39 22.51 7.42 9.28
CA ASP A 39 22.71 6.08 8.75
C ASP A 39 21.42 5.57 8.11
N ASN A 40 21.56 4.92 6.95
CA ASN A 40 20.44 4.35 6.21
C ASN A 40 19.78 3.17 6.95
N ASP A 41 20.49 2.55 7.90
CA ASP A 41 19.97 1.41 8.66
C ASP A 41 18.96 1.80 9.76
N PHE A 42 18.90 3.08 10.16
CA PHE A 42 18.01 3.56 11.23
C PHE A 42 16.74 4.27 10.73
N PHE A 43 16.59 4.47 9.43
CA PHE A 43 15.42 5.13 8.86
C PHE A 43 14.25 4.15 8.63
N VAL A 44 13.51 3.87 9.71
CA VAL A 44 12.34 2.98 9.69
C VAL A 44 11.06 3.79 9.86
N LEU A 45 10.19 3.74 8.86
CA LEU A 45 8.86 4.37 8.91
C LEU A 45 7.75 3.32 8.99
N ARG A 46 6.67 3.67 9.70
CA ARG A 46 5.47 2.83 9.76
C ARG A 46 4.86 2.70 8.37
N ARG A 47 4.64 1.46 7.93
CA ARG A 47 3.85 1.18 6.73
C ARG A 47 2.35 1.22 7.03
N PHE A 48 1.59 1.90 6.19
CA PHE A 48 0.15 2.08 6.36
C PHE A 48 -0.68 1.13 5.46
N LYS A 49 -0.35 -0.17 5.43
CA LYS A 49 -0.94 -1.16 4.50
C LYS A 49 -2.47 -1.08 4.38
N VAL A 50 -3.16 -1.17 5.52
CA VAL A 50 -4.63 -1.16 5.57
C VAL A 50 -5.21 0.18 5.12
N LEU A 51 -4.57 1.29 5.50
CA LEU A 51 -5.01 2.62 5.10
C LEU A 51 -4.78 2.83 3.59
N ASN A 52 -3.63 2.41 3.06
CA ASN A 52 -3.32 2.49 1.63
C ASN A 52 -4.30 1.66 0.80
N ALA A 53 -4.66 0.45 1.27
CA ALA A 53 -5.71 -0.34 0.64
C ALA A 53 -7.07 0.38 0.63
N ARG A 54 -7.47 0.99 1.75
CA ARG A 54 -8.71 1.80 1.82
C ARG A 54 -8.68 3.00 0.88
N VAL A 55 -7.55 3.70 0.79
CA VAL A 55 -7.36 4.82 -0.14
C VAL A 55 -7.48 4.33 -1.58
N LEU A 56 -6.82 3.23 -1.95
CA LEU A 56 -6.92 2.66 -3.29
C LEU A 56 -8.36 2.25 -3.64
N LEU A 57 -9.07 1.60 -2.72
CA LEU A 57 -10.48 1.24 -2.91
C LEU A 57 -11.37 2.47 -3.11
N ARG A 58 -11.13 3.54 -2.34
CA ARG A 58 -11.86 4.80 -2.52
C ARG A 58 -11.56 5.47 -3.87
N MET A 59 -10.31 5.38 -4.35
CA MET A 59 -9.95 5.89 -5.67
C MET A 59 -10.62 5.07 -6.78
N GLN A 60 -10.69 3.74 -6.64
CA GLN A 60 -11.41 2.87 -7.57
C GLN A 60 -12.89 3.24 -7.64
N ASP A 61 -13.57 3.34 -6.50
CA ASP A 61 -14.97 3.77 -6.43
C ASP A 61 -15.19 5.13 -7.11
N SER A 62 -14.30 6.10 -6.87
CA SER A 62 -14.40 7.41 -7.54
C SER A 62 -14.17 7.34 -9.05
N ILE A 63 -13.34 6.41 -9.55
CA ILE A 63 -13.14 6.21 -11.00
C ILE A 63 -14.36 5.50 -11.59
N SER A 64 -14.90 4.49 -10.90
CA SER A 64 -16.10 3.76 -11.34
C SER A 64 -17.31 4.69 -11.49
N GLN A 65 -17.49 5.66 -10.60
CA GLN A 65 -18.54 6.69 -10.74
C GLN A 65 -18.39 7.51 -12.03
N LEU A 66 -17.16 7.85 -12.43
CA LEU A 66 -16.90 8.55 -13.69
C LEU A 66 -17.15 7.65 -14.91
N GLU A 67 -16.83 6.36 -14.80
CA GLU A 67 -17.13 5.37 -15.86
C GLU A 67 -18.65 5.19 -16.04
N GLU A 68 -19.40 5.12 -14.95
CA GLU A 68 -20.87 5.07 -14.96
C GLU A 68 -21.47 6.32 -15.60
N GLU A 69 -20.95 7.51 -15.26
CA GLU A 69 -21.41 8.77 -15.86
C GLU A 69 -21.12 8.83 -17.38
N LEU A 70 -19.94 8.39 -17.82
CA LEU A 70 -19.63 8.26 -19.24
C LEU A 70 -20.57 7.28 -19.96
N ALA A 71 -20.84 6.13 -19.34
CA ALA A 71 -21.75 5.14 -19.90
C ALA A 71 -23.19 5.69 -20.01
N ALA A 72 -23.62 6.52 -19.06
CA ALA A 72 -24.91 7.20 -19.12
C ALA A 72 -24.98 8.17 -20.31
N ILE A 73 -23.96 9.01 -20.51
CA ILE A 73 -23.88 9.92 -21.67
C ILE A 73 -23.89 9.13 -22.99
N ASP A 74 -23.16 8.02 -23.06
CA ASP A 74 -23.14 7.17 -24.25
C ASP A 74 -24.50 6.54 -24.53
N SER A 75 -25.16 6.05 -23.48
CA SER A 75 -26.51 5.49 -23.58
C SER A 75 -27.52 6.54 -24.03
N GLU A 76 -27.53 7.73 -23.42
CA GLU A 76 -28.41 8.84 -23.77
C GLU A 76 -28.23 9.25 -25.24
N ASN A 77 -27.01 9.48 -25.70
CA ASN A 77 -26.74 9.87 -27.08
C ASN A 77 -27.10 8.80 -28.12
N SER A 78 -27.24 7.53 -27.71
CA SER A 78 -27.63 6.42 -28.58
C SER A 78 -29.15 6.24 -28.69
N GLN A 79 -29.96 6.97 -27.90
CA GLN A 79 -31.41 6.84 -27.92
C GLN A 79 -32.04 7.40 -29.21
N SER A 80 -33.02 6.66 -29.73
CA SER A 80 -33.81 7.11 -30.89
C SER A 80 -34.71 8.29 -30.50
N GLY A 81 -34.64 9.39 -31.27
CA GLY A 81 -35.49 10.59 -31.06
C GLY A 81 -34.77 11.79 -30.45
N ILE A 82 -33.48 11.67 -30.15
CA ILE A 82 -32.63 12.80 -29.71
C ILE A 82 -31.90 13.38 -30.92
N SER A 83 -31.54 14.68 -30.85
CA SER A 83 -30.73 15.32 -31.88
C SER A 83 -29.45 14.51 -32.12
N PRO A 84 -29.06 14.26 -33.37
CA PRO A 84 -27.88 13.46 -33.68
C PRO A 84 -26.62 14.14 -33.11
N VAL A 85 -26.04 13.53 -32.08
CA VAL A 85 -24.73 13.88 -31.51
C VAL A 85 -23.69 12.91 -32.05
N ASN A 86 -22.51 13.41 -32.41
CA ASN A 86 -21.44 12.58 -32.92
C ASN A 86 -20.68 11.86 -31.78
N ASN A 87 -21.11 10.65 -31.45
CA ASN A 87 -20.42 9.77 -30.49
C ASN A 87 -19.19 9.05 -31.07
N GLY A 88 -18.87 9.22 -32.36
CA GLY A 88 -17.79 8.49 -33.04
C GLY A 88 -16.50 9.30 -33.21
N SER A 89 -16.51 10.60 -32.90
CA SER A 89 -15.35 11.47 -33.08
C SER A 89 -15.26 12.51 -31.98
N PHE A 90 -14.16 12.48 -31.23
CA PHE A 90 -13.83 13.51 -30.24
C PHE A 90 -13.75 14.92 -30.83
N ARG A 91 -13.43 15.07 -32.12
CA ARG A 91 -13.37 16.38 -32.79
C ARG A 91 -14.73 16.98 -33.09
N HIS A 92 -15.75 16.14 -33.15
CA HIS A 92 -17.12 16.53 -33.48
C HIS A 92 -18.06 16.28 -32.32
N ASP A 93 -17.53 15.92 -31.16
CA ASP A 93 -18.31 15.76 -29.94
C ASP A 93 -18.71 17.15 -29.43
N THR A 94 -20.00 17.31 -29.21
CA THR A 94 -20.60 18.55 -28.72
C THR A 94 -20.89 18.49 -27.21
N VAL A 95 -20.68 17.33 -26.57
CA VAL A 95 -20.95 17.12 -25.14
C VAL A 95 -19.73 17.51 -24.31
N THR A 96 -19.71 18.76 -23.86
CA THR A 96 -18.62 19.30 -23.02
C THR A 96 -18.39 18.46 -21.76
N ARG A 97 -19.47 17.92 -21.16
CA ARG A 97 -19.38 17.11 -19.95
C ARG A 97 -18.52 15.85 -20.13
N ARG A 98 -18.53 15.25 -21.32
CA ARG A 98 -17.67 14.09 -21.61
C ARG A 98 -16.19 14.47 -21.50
N GLU A 99 -15.81 15.61 -22.06
CA GLU A 99 -14.44 16.12 -22.02
C GLU A 99 -13.99 16.39 -20.58
N GLU A 100 -14.85 16.99 -19.75
CA GLU A 100 -14.60 17.22 -18.33
C GLU A 100 -14.36 15.91 -17.56
N ILE A 101 -15.23 14.92 -17.75
CA ILE A 101 -15.11 13.61 -17.09
C ILE A 101 -13.81 12.92 -17.52
N LEU A 102 -13.46 12.97 -18.81
CA LEU A 102 -12.22 12.37 -19.31
C LEU A 102 -10.97 13.05 -18.74
N ALA A 103 -10.98 14.38 -18.59
CA ALA A 103 -9.89 15.12 -17.96
C ALA A 103 -9.77 14.77 -16.46
N GLU A 104 -10.89 14.68 -15.75
CA GLU A 104 -10.92 14.26 -14.34
C GLU A 104 -10.43 12.81 -14.17
N ALA A 105 -10.91 11.90 -15.02
CA ALA A 105 -10.51 10.50 -15.04
C ALA A 105 -9.01 10.35 -15.33
N GLN A 106 -8.46 11.14 -16.27
CA GLN A 106 -7.03 11.14 -16.56
C GLN A 106 -6.20 11.49 -15.32
N SER A 107 -6.62 12.53 -14.59
CA SER A 107 -5.96 12.95 -13.34
C SER A 107 -6.02 11.86 -12.27
N LYS A 108 -7.22 11.33 -11.98
CA LYS A 108 -7.40 10.28 -10.96
C LYS A 108 -6.67 8.98 -11.31
N LEU A 109 -6.67 8.58 -12.58
CA LEU A 109 -5.96 7.39 -13.05
C LEU A 109 -4.44 7.54 -12.92
N LYS A 110 -3.90 8.75 -13.12
CA LYS A 110 -2.47 9.03 -12.91
C LYS A 110 -2.10 8.81 -11.45
N ASP A 111 -2.86 9.37 -10.53
CA ASP A 111 -2.62 9.26 -9.10
C ASP A 111 -2.80 7.82 -8.61
N TYR A 112 -3.87 7.15 -9.07
CA TYR A 112 -4.13 5.75 -8.75
C TYR A 112 -2.97 4.85 -9.20
N LYS A 113 -2.50 5.01 -10.44
CA LYS A 113 -1.37 4.23 -10.96
C LYS A 113 -0.08 4.49 -10.19
N ALA A 114 0.16 5.72 -9.74
CA ALA A 114 1.35 6.05 -8.95
C ALA A 114 1.35 5.32 -7.61
N ILE A 115 0.24 5.39 -6.86
CA ILE A 115 0.11 4.72 -5.56
C ILE A 115 0.08 3.20 -5.73
N PHE A 116 -0.63 2.69 -6.74
CA PHE A 116 -0.72 1.26 -7.01
C PHE A 116 0.64 0.65 -7.37
N ARG A 117 1.45 1.34 -8.20
CA ARG A 117 2.81 0.90 -8.53
C ARG A 117 3.70 0.88 -7.31
N ALA A 118 3.63 1.93 -6.49
CA ALA A 118 4.35 1.97 -5.23
C ALA A 118 3.94 0.76 -4.38
N GLU A 119 2.66 0.51 -4.11
CA GLU A 119 2.26 -0.66 -3.31
C GLU A 119 2.63 -2.01 -3.94
N SER A 120 2.44 -2.16 -5.25
CA SER A 120 2.68 -3.42 -5.97
C SER A 120 4.14 -3.85 -5.98
N SER A 121 5.09 -2.90 -6.01
CA SER A 121 6.52 -3.25 -5.89
C SER A 121 6.87 -3.80 -4.51
N TYR A 122 6.01 -3.61 -3.50
CA TYR A 122 6.25 -4.04 -2.12
C TYR A 122 5.40 -5.24 -1.68
N VAL A 123 4.51 -5.76 -2.53
CA VAL A 123 3.75 -7.00 -2.26
C VAL A 123 4.63 -8.25 -2.47
N THR A 124 5.73 -8.11 -3.21
CA THR A 124 6.71 -9.18 -3.44
C THR A 124 7.78 -9.29 -2.33
N VAL A 125 7.84 -8.32 -1.39
CA VAL A 125 8.84 -8.28 -0.32
C VAL A 125 8.17 -8.67 1.01
N VAL A 126 8.57 -9.83 1.51
CA VAL A 126 7.93 -10.57 2.63
C VAL A 126 8.18 -9.93 4.02
N ASP A 127 8.88 -8.81 4.12
CA ASP A 127 9.23 -8.20 5.40
C ASP A 127 8.49 -6.88 5.63
N ASP A 128 7.85 -6.77 6.80
CA ASP A 128 6.94 -5.68 7.21
C ASP A 128 7.60 -4.29 7.40
N LEU A 129 8.88 -4.14 7.06
CA LEU A 129 9.66 -2.91 7.21
C LEU A 129 10.13 -2.43 5.84
N ILE A 130 9.80 -1.18 5.50
CA ILE A 130 10.32 -0.53 4.29
C ILE A 130 11.81 -0.28 4.52
N ARG A 131 12.67 -1.11 3.93
CA ARG A 131 14.11 -0.87 3.85
C ARG A 131 14.39 -0.10 2.56
N PHE A 132 14.95 1.10 2.64
CA PHE A 132 15.09 2.03 1.52
C PHE A 132 16.21 1.68 0.51
N VAL A 133 16.91 0.55 0.67
CA VAL A 133 18.02 0.14 -0.20
C VAL A 133 17.87 -1.31 -0.64
N GLU A 134 17.99 -1.58 -1.95
CA GLU A 134 18.26 -2.92 -2.49
C GLU A 134 19.70 -3.31 -2.13
N GLU A 135 19.88 -4.19 -1.15
CA GLU A 135 21.22 -4.64 -0.76
C GLU A 135 21.41 -6.15 -0.85
N LYS A 136 22.57 -6.55 -1.39
CA LYS A 136 23.02 -7.94 -1.44
C LYS A 136 23.03 -8.51 -0.02
N LYS A 137 22.08 -9.42 0.24
CA LYS A 137 21.88 -10.10 1.54
C LYS A 137 23.20 -10.43 2.24
N SER A 138 23.35 -9.94 3.47
CA SER A 138 24.53 -10.20 4.29
C SER A 138 24.71 -11.71 4.55
N PRO A 139 25.94 -12.20 4.79
CA PRO A 139 26.21 -13.61 5.05
C PRO A 139 25.38 -14.17 6.22
N LEU A 140 25.08 -13.34 7.22
CA LEU A 140 24.25 -13.70 8.36
C LEU A 140 22.77 -13.88 7.98
N LEU A 141 22.23 -12.97 7.16
CA LEU A 141 20.85 -13.09 6.67
C LEU A 141 20.66 -14.35 5.82
N LYS A 142 21.64 -14.67 4.96
CA LYS A 142 21.67 -15.92 4.17
C LYS A 142 21.72 -17.16 5.04
N LYS A 143 22.41 -17.10 6.18
CA LYS A 143 22.51 -18.20 7.15
C LYS A 143 21.19 -18.38 7.90
N MET A 144 20.52 -17.30 8.30
CA MET A 144 19.22 -17.33 8.99
C MET A 144 18.08 -17.82 8.09
N GLU A 145 18.06 -17.48 6.80
CA GLU A 145 17.08 -18.01 5.84
C GLU A 145 17.18 -19.54 5.68
N ARG A 146 18.38 -20.12 5.77
CA ARG A 146 18.55 -21.59 5.76
C ARG A 146 17.95 -22.26 7.00
N TYR A 147 17.92 -21.59 8.14
CA TYR A 147 17.29 -22.13 9.35
C TYR A 147 15.76 -22.00 9.32
N SER A 148 15.21 -20.96 8.67
CA SER A 148 13.76 -20.76 8.59
C SER A 148 13.07 -21.66 7.55
N SER A 149 13.76 -22.04 6.47
CA SER A 149 13.21 -22.97 5.46
C SER A 149 13.04 -24.39 6.02
N ILE A 150 13.93 -24.82 6.92
CA ILE A 150 13.85 -26.12 7.59
C ILE A 150 12.63 -26.18 8.51
N THR A 151 12.36 -25.13 9.28
CA THR A 151 11.18 -25.06 10.17
C THR A 151 9.86 -24.92 9.41
N ARG A 152 9.82 -24.20 8.27
CA ARG A 152 8.61 -24.09 7.42
C ARG A 152 8.22 -25.41 6.76
N SER A 153 9.19 -26.22 6.31
CA SER A 153 8.89 -27.52 5.66
C SER A 153 8.27 -28.56 6.61
N LEU A 154 8.67 -28.53 7.88
CA LEU A 154 8.15 -29.44 8.91
C LEU A 154 6.72 -29.05 9.36
N PHE A 155 6.39 -27.76 9.33
CA PHE A 155 5.05 -27.27 9.68
C PHE A 155 4.03 -27.50 8.55
N PHE A 156 4.42 -27.29 7.28
CA PHE A 156 3.54 -27.52 6.13
C PHE A 156 3.19 -29.00 5.92
N LYS A 157 4.14 -29.93 6.16
CA LYS A 157 3.87 -31.38 6.06
C LYS A 157 2.86 -31.87 7.08
N LYS A 158 2.85 -31.31 8.31
CA LYS A 158 1.88 -31.70 9.35
C LYS A 158 0.46 -31.21 9.05
N SER A 159 0.32 -30.02 8.45
CA SER A 159 -0.99 -29.42 8.15
C SER A 159 -1.73 -30.13 7.01
N ILE A 160 -1.02 -30.52 5.94
CA ILE A 160 -1.62 -31.18 4.78
C ILE A 160 -2.16 -32.58 5.12
N VAL A 161 -1.43 -33.35 5.93
CA VAL A 161 -1.88 -34.69 6.37
C VAL A 161 -3.14 -34.59 7.23
N SER A 162 -3.24 -33.58 8.09
CA SER A 162 -4.42 -33.34 8.92
C SER A 162 -5.67 -33.00 8.09
N LEU A 163 -5.51 -32.13 7.09
CA LEU A 163 -6.61 -31.75 6.19
C LEU A 163 -7.10 -32.93 5.34
N PHE A 164 -6.18 -33.79 4.89
CA PHE A 164 -6.51 -34.97 4.09
C PHE A 164 -7.33 -36.01 4.88
N LEU A 165 -7.01 -36.19 6.16
CA LEU A 165 -7.75 -37.05 7.08
C LEU A 165 -9.15 -36.48 7.38
N LEU A 166 -9.27 -35.17 7.58
CA LEU A 166 -10.54 -34.49 7.82
C LEU A 166 -11.48 -34.61 6.59
N VAL A 167 -10.96 -34.37 5.39
CA VAL A 167 -11.75 -34.49 4.14
C VAL A 167 -12.18 -35.94 3.89
N SER A 168 -11.30 -36.93 4.15
CA SER A 168 -11.67 -38.35 4.03
C SER A 168 -12.75 -38.76 5.05
N PHE A 169 -12.72 -38.20 6.26
CA PHE A 169 -13.73 -38.45 7.28
C PHE A 169 -15.09 -37.86 6.87
N ILE A 170 -15.13 -36.61 6.40
CA ILE A 170 -16.35 -35.95 5.92
C ILE A 170 -16.96 -36.71 4.73
N MET A 171 -16.13 -37.13 3.78
CA MET A 171 -16.59 -37.89 2.60
C MET A 171 -17.18 -39.25 2.97
N LYS A 172 -16.67 -39.93 4.01
CA LYS A 172 -17.28 -41.15 4.54
C LYS A 172 -18.62 -40.89 5.23
N SER A 173 -18.74 -39.81 5.99
CA SER A 173 -19.99 -39.48 6.69
C SER A 173 -21.14 -39.14 5.74
N VAL A 174 -20.87 -38.39 4.66
CA VAL A 174 -21.90 -38.02 3.67
C VAL A 174 -22.40 -39.23 2.86
N ASN A 175 -21.53 -40.21 2.60
CA ASN A 175 -21.91 -41.39 1.81
C ASN A 175 -22.76 -42.41 2.60
N ILE A 176 -22.76 -42.33 3.94
CA ILE A 176 -23.57 -43.21 4.81
C ILE A 176 -25.02 -42.71 4.92
N GLU A 177 -25.24 -41.39 4.89
CA GLU A 177 -26.60 -40.82 4.97
C GLU A 177 -27.42 -41.02 3.69
N ASN A 178 -26.77 -41.08 2.52
CA ASN A 178 -27.46 -41.30 1.23
C ASN A 178 -27.91 -42.76 1.00
N PHE A 179 -27.53 -43.72 1.85
CA PHE A 179 -27.90 -45.13 1.67
C PHE A 179 -29.18 -45.53 2.44
N HIS A 180 -29.68 -44.69 3.37
CA HIS A 180 -30.84 -45.02 4.21
C HIS A 180 -32.17 -44.39 3.74
N ALA A 181 -32.17 -43.57 2.69
CA ALA A 181 -33.37 -42.85 2.24
C ALA A 181 -34.23 -43.59 1.20
N ASP A 182 -33.80 -44.74 0.65
CA ASP A 182 -34.44 -45.36 -0.53
C ASP A 182 -35.23 -46.67 -0.25
N HIS A 183 -35.59 -46.93 1.01
CA HIS A 183 -36.42 -48.09 1.39
C HIS A 183 -37.59 -47.70 2.29
N LYS A 184 -38.49 -46.87 1.76
CA LYS A 184 -39.92 -46.82 2.13
C LYS A 184 -40.76 -46.43 0.91
N GLY A 185 -40.87 -47.38 -0.02
CA GLY A 185 -41.98 -47.49 -0.98
C GLY A 185 -42.86 -48.66 -0.56
#